data_AF-C6BZ57-F1
#
_entry.id   AF-C6BZ57-F1
#
_cell.length_a   1.000
_cell.length_b   1.000
_cell.length_c   1.000
_cell.angle_alpha   90.00
_cell.angle_beta   90.00
_cell.angle_gamma   90.00
#
_symmetry.space_group_name_H-M   'P 1'
#
loop_
_entity.id
_entity.type
_entity.pdbx_description
1 polymer ?
#
loop_
_entity_poly.entity_id
_entity_poly.type
_entity_poly.pdbx_seq_one_letter_code
_entity_poly.pdbx_strand_id
1 'polypeptide(L)'
;MKNYRSRMITVSLLAVACMLFQASTVLAFSLNDLSSSAETAKSAAEGASLLDRAKSVYSGFYDSTENLVDAQTVTMSLINPDEGAALTSQLGDINSGSTFTRLAKLVGFSESMDAGTTDSSLTSKLTKIITTPGSFDKAKQVYDHASTAYTSGNNSVSEAKTLYTEIKDFIASPSSKGLSETLLSGLGNYSDKILPFIIENGPARVKTAAQIADAFKGFL
;
A
#
# COMPACT_ATOMS: atom_id res chain seq x y z
N MET A 1 -52.84 -12.54 36.75
CA MET A 1 -53.34 -12.72 35.37
C MET A 1 -52.92 -11.53 34.52
N LYS A 2 -51.90 -11.74 33.68
CA LYS A 2 -51.22 -10.87 32.67
C LYS A 2 -49.95 -11.67 32.35
N ASN A 3 -49.48 -12.00 31.14
CA ASN A 3 -49.72 -11.58 29.76
C ASN A 3 -49.42 -12.79 28.84
N TYR A 4 -50.43 -13.40 28.18
CA TYR A 4 -50.22 -14.45 27.17
C TYR A 4 -49.97 -13.90 25.74
N ARG A 5 -49.76 -12.58 25.59
CA ARG A 5 -49.61 -11.92 24.27
C ARG A 5 -48.20 -11.95 23.67
N SER A 6 -47.18 -12.42 24.39
CA SER A 6 -45.78 -12.31 23.92
C SER A 6 -45.27 -13.48 23.07
N ARG A 7 -46.01 -14.61 22.98
CA ARG A 7 -45.54 -15.80 22.22
C ARG A 7 -46.19 -15.98 20.85
N MET A 8 -47.19 -15.19 20.52
CA MET A 8 -47.84 -15.24 19.20
C MET A 8 -47.15 -14.34 18.16
N ILE A 9 -46.28 -13.42 18.60
CA ILE A 9 -45.56 -12.49 17.70
C ILE A 9 -44.28 -13.12 17.14
N THR A 10 -43.64 -14.03 17.88
CA THR A 10 -42.38 -14.66 17.45
C THR A 10 -42.54 -15.76 16.42
N VAL A 11 -43.74 -16.34 16.26
CA VAL A 11 -44.00 -17.38 15.24
C VAL A 11 -44.44 -16.78 13.90
N SER A 12 -45.07 -15.59 13.90
CA SER A 12 -45.46 -14.91 12.65
C SER A 12 -44.29 -14.27 11.91
N LEU A 13 -43.19 -13.94 12.60
CA LEU A 13 -42.00 -13.34 11.97
C LEU A 13 -41.10 -14.36 11.26
N LEU A 14 -41.16 -15.65 11.63
CA LEU A 14 -40.36 -16.69 10.99
C LEU A 14 -41.00 -17.23 9.69
N ALA A 15 -42.33 -17.10 9.56
CA ALA A 15 -43.05 -17.50 8.33
C ALA A 15 -42.90 -16.48 7.18
N VAL A 16 -42.62 -15.20 7.48
CA VAL A 16 -42.37 -14.16 6.48
C VAL A 16 -40.95 -14.27 5.88
N ALA A 17 -40.01 -14.91 6.58
CA ALA A 17 -38.65 -15.12 6.09
C ALA A 17 -38.54 -16.25 5.05
N CYS A 18 -39.51 -17.18 4.99
CA CYS A 18 -39.47 -18.32 4.07
C CYS A 18 -40.35 -18.19 2.82
N MET A 19 -41.18 -17.15 2.69
CA MET A 19 -41.93 -16.89 1.44
C MET A 19 -41.27 -15.86 0.51
N LEU A 20 -40.12 -15.29 0.89
CA LEU A 20 -39.39 -14.36 0.03
C LEU A 20 -38.35 -15.05 -0.88
N PHE A 21 -38.22 -16.37 -0.78
CA PHE A 21 -37.57 -17.17 -1.81
C PHE A 21 -38.65 -17.85 -2.64
N GLN A 22 -38.73 -17.43 -3.91
CA GLN A 22 -39.48 -18.04 -5.02
C GLN A 22 -40.95 -17.63 -5.18
N ALA A 23 -41.17 -16.48 -5.81
CA ALA A 23 -42.21 -16.35 -6.84
C ALA A 23 -41.65 -15.56 -8.03
N SER A 24 -41.75 -16.18 -9.20
CA SER A 24 -41.17 -15.79 -10.47
C SER A 24 -41.81 -14.52 -11.04
N THR A 25 -40.94 -13.66 -11.57
CA THR A 25 -41.06 -12.89 -12.83
C THR A 25 -42.43 -12.39 -13.32
N VAL A 26 -42.44 -11.09 -13.65
CA VAL A 26 -43.30 -10.37 -14.62
C VAL A 26 -44.46 -9.57 -14.02
N LEU A 27 -44.18 -8.32 -13.63
CA LEU A 27 -44.85 -7.06 -14.05
C LEU A 27 -44.66 -5.93 -13.01
N ALA A 28 -43.49 -5.27 -13.05
CA ALA A 28 -43.32 -3.89 -12.60
C ALA A 28 -41.95 -3.28 -13.01
N PHE A 29 -41.16 -3.97 -13.84
CA PHE A 29 -39.93 -3.41 -14.39
C PHE A 29 -40.26 -2.50 -15.57
N SER A 30 -40.47 -1.22 -15.27
CA SER A 30 -40.20 -0.16 -16.24
C SER A 30 -38.69 -0.18 -16.52
N LEU A 31 -38.30 -0.48 -17.76
CA LEU A 31 -36.90 -0.48 -18.20
C LEU A 31 -36.21 0.90 -18.06
N ASN A 32 -36.97 1.95 -17.74
CA ASN A 32 -36.45 3.29 -17.50
C ASN A 32 -35.99 3.56 -16.05
N ASP A 33 -36.29 2.70 -15.07
CA ASP A 33 -35.86 2.88 -13.65
C ASP A 33 -34.64 2.01 -13.27
N LEU A 34 -34.16 1.17 -14.19
CA LEU A 34 -32.98 0.33 -13.99
C LEU A 34 -31.67 1.04 -14.33
N SER A 35 -31.67 2.06 -15.21
CA SER A 35 -30.41 2.69 -15.62
C SER A 35 -29.77 3.41 -14.44
N SER A 36 -30.51 4.24 -13.70
CA SER A 36 -29.96 5.02 -12.59
C SER A 36 -29.44 4.15 -11.44
N SER A 37 -30.09 3.01 -11.15
CA SER A 37 -29.67 2.08 -10.09
C SER A 37 -28.55 1.13 -10.53
N ALA A 38 -28.58 0.64 -11.78
CA ALA A 38 -27.52 -0.22 -12.32
C ALA A 38 -26.25 0.57 -12.66
N GLU A 39 -26.37 1.79 -13.20
CA GLU A 39 -25.25 2.69 -13.47
C GLU A 39 -24.60 3.12 -12.15
N THR A 40 -25.39 3.45 -11.12
CA THR A 40 -24.86 3.75 -9.78
C THR A 40 -24.16 2.52 -9.18
N ALA A 41 -24.74 1.32 -9.29
CA ALA A 41 -24.11 0.09 -8.79
C ALA A 41 -22.81 -0.24 -9.53
N LYS A 42 -22.79 -0.06 -10.86
CA LYS A 42 -21.59 -0.25 -11.69
C LYS A 42 -20.50 0.73 -11.30
N SER A 43 -20.81 2.02 -11.20
CA SER A 43 -19.83 3.02 -10.78
C SER A 43 -19.39 2.85 -9.33
N ALA A 44 -20.24 2.36 -8.43
CA ALA A 44 -19.83 1.98 -7.09
C ALA A 44 -18.80 0.83 -7.11
N ALA A 45 -19.00 -0.17 -7.97
CA ALA A 45 -18.06 -1.27 -8.14
C ALA A 45 -16.73 -0.82 -8.76
N GLU A 46 -16.78 0.06 -9.78
CA GLU A 46 -15.58 0.69 -10.37
C GLU A 46 -14.81 1.49 -9.32
N GLY A 47 -15.50 2.35 -8.55
CA GLY A 47 -14.88 3.13 -7.49
C GLY A 47 -14.27 2.26 -6.39
N ALA A 48 -14.94 1.17 -6.00
CA ALA A 48 -14.39 0.21 -5.04
C ALA A 48 -13.12 -0.48 -5.58
N SER A 49 -13.13 -0.90 -6.86
CA SER A 49 -11.95 -1.48 -7.52
C SER A 49 -10.76 -0.51 -7.56
N LEU A 50 -11.02 0.77 -7.89
CA LEU A 50 -9.99 1.82 -7.84
C LEU A 50 -9.45 2.02 -6.43
N LEU A 51 -10.31 1.98 -5.41
CA LEU A 51 -9.89 2.13 -4.01
C LEU A 51 -9.04 0.94 -3.53
N ASP A 52 -9.36 -0.27 -3.98
CA ASP A 52 -8.58 -1.46 -3.61
C ASP A 52 -7.23 -1.50 -4.33
N ARG A 53 -7.17 -1.12 -5.61
CA ARG A 53 -5.91 -0.89 -6.32
C ARG A 53 -5.08 0.20 -5.64
N ALA A 54 -5.71 1.28 -5.20
CA ALA A 54 -5.06 2.32 -4.40
C ALA A 54 -4.43 1.75 -3.14
N LYS A 55 -5.17 1.02 -2.32
CA LYS A 55 -4.61 0.38 -1.11
C LYS A 55 -3.44 -0.54 -1.45
N SER A 56 -3.53 -1.30 -2.54
CA SER A 56 -2.46 -2.20 -2.99
C SER A 56 -1.19 -1.45 -3.40
N VAL A 57 -1.32 -0.31 -4.09
CA VAL A 57 -0.18 0.57 -4.43
C VAL A 57 0.46 1.12 -3.17
N TYR A 58 -0.35 1.55 -2.20
CA TYR A 58 0.16 2.05 -0.92
C TYR A 58 0.93 0.98 -0.17
N SER A 59 0.33 -0.20 0.04
CA SER A 59 0.98 -1.29 0.78
C SER A 59 2.25 -1.74 0.07
N GLY A 60 2.20 -1.90 -1.27
CA GLY A 60 3.37 -2.28 -2.05
C GLY A 60 4.52 -1.27 -1.95
N PHE A 61 4.23 0.03 -1.95
CA PHE A 61 5.26 1.05 -1.79
C PHE A 61 5.75 1.17 -0.35
N TYR A 62 4.87 0.99 0.63
CA TYR A 62 5.24 0.97 2.05
C TYR A 62 6.17 -0.20 2.35
N ASP A 63 5.80 -1.42 1.96
CA ASP A 63 6.61 -2.63 2.15
C ASP A 63 7.95 -2.52 1.40
N SER A 64 7.94 -1.93 0.19
CA SER A 64 9.16 -1.61 -0.56
C SER A 64 10.09 -0.70 0.25
N THR A 65 9.53 0.34 0.86
CA THR A 65 10.30 1.31 1.65
C THR A 65 10.83 0.69 2.93
N GLU A 66 10.06 -0.15 3.63
CA GLU A 66 10.55 -0.89 4.80
C GLU A 66 11.71 -1.83 4.44
N ASN A 67 11.58 -2.61 3.36
CA ASN A 67 12.67 -3.47 2.89
C ASN A 67 13.92 -2.67 2.52
N LEU A 68 13.77 -1.50 1.91
CA LEU A 68 14.88 -0.62 1.59
C LEU A 68 15.56 -0.12 2.87
N VAL A 69 14.78 0.35 3.86
CA VAL A 69 15.30 0.83 5.14
C VAL A 69 16.04 -0.28 5.88
N ASP A 70 15.53 -1.50 5.87
CA ASP A 70 16.21 -2.66 6.45
C ASP A 70 17.55 -2.93 5.73
N ALA A 71 17.55 -2.96 4.40
CA ALA A 71 18.75 -3.15 3.59
C ALA A 71 19.80 -2.06 3.87
N GLN A 72 19.37 -0.80 3.97
CA GLN A 72 20.23 0.33 4.29
C GLN A 72 20.79 0.23 5.72
N THR A 73 19.96 -0.12 6.71
CA THR A 73 20.38 -0.25 8.10
C THR A 73 21.42 -1.37 8.25
N VAL A 74 21.19 -2.52 7.62
CA VAL A 74 22.15 -3.63 7.65
C VAL A 74 23.43 -3.25 6.91
N THR A 75 23.33 -2.57 5.75
CA THR A 75 24.50 -2.04 5.03
C THR A 75 25.32 -1.10 5.91
N MET A 76 24.67 -0.15 6.59
CA MET A 76 25.30 0.76 7.54
C MET A 76 25.96 -0.01 8.68
N SER A 77 25.31 -1.04 9.24
CA SER A 77 25.91 -1.87 10.29
C SER A 77 27.17 -2.63 9.85
N LEU A 78 27.29 -2.93 8.54
CA LEU A 78 28.48 -3.57 7.98
C LEU A 78 29.61 -2.56 7.83
N ILE A 79 29.33 -1.37 7.28
CA ILE A 79 30.36 -0.37 6.96
C ILE A 79 30.74 0.54 8.14
N ASN A 80 29.81 0.77 9.07
CA ASN A 80 29.98 1.58 10.28
C ASN A 80 29.09 1.02 11.42
N PRO A 81 29.58 0.05 12.20
CA PRO A 81 28.78 -0.65 13.22
C PRO A 81 28.16 0.27 14.28
N ASP A 82 28.87 1.32 14.70
CA ASP A 82 28.40 2.26 15.73
C ASP A 82 27.21 3.08 15.22
N GLU A 83 27.27 3.52 13.96
CA GLU A 83 26.18 4.26 13.30
C GLU A 83 24.97 3.35 13.02
N GLY A 84 25.20 2.09 12.61
CA GLY A 84 24.12 1.11 12.42
C GLY A 84 23.32 0.81 13.70
N ALA A 85 23.99 0.76 14.86
CA ALA A 85 23.32 0.57 16.15
C ALA A 85 22.44 1.78 16.54
N ALA A 86 22.91 3.00 16.26
CA ALA A 86 22.14 4.23 16.49
C ALA A 86 20.89 4.31 15.59
N LEU A 87 21.01 3.94 14.30
CA LEU A 87 19.90 3.93 13.35
C LEU A 87 18.79 2.95 13.75
N THR A 88 19.16 1.77 14.23
CA THR A 88 18.18 0.77 14.73
C THR A 88 17.32 1.34 15.87
N SER A 89 17.90 2.18 16.72
CA SER A 89 17.18 2.84 17.82
C SER A 89 16.22 3.92 17.32
N GLN A 90 16.58 4.64 16.26
CA GLN A 90 15.74 5.67 15.64
C GLN A 90 14.54 5.09 14.88
N LEU A 91 14.68 3.87 14.34
CA LEU A 91 13.61 3.16 13.63
C LEU A 91 12.37 2.92 14.53
N GLY A 92 12.59 2.74 15.84
CA GLY A 92 11.52 2.54 16.82
C GLY A 92 10.51 3.69 16.90
N ASP A 93 10.94 4.93 16.62
CA ASP A 93 10.12 6.14 16.75
C ASP A 93 9.22 6.42 15.52
N ILE A 94 9.46 5.69 14.42
CA ILE A 94 8.75 5.87 13.14
C ILE A 94 7.29 5.39 13.23
N ASN A 95 6.96 4.53 14.21
CA ASN A 95 5.62 3.92 14.38
C ASN A 95 4.51 4.87 14.86
N SER A 96 4.82 6.14 15.11
CA SER A 96 3.86 7.14 15.58
C SER A 96 3.21 7.93 14.43
N GLY A 97 1.88 8.09 14.46
CA GLY A 97 1.12 8.92 13.53
C GLY A 97 0.25 8.14 12.53
N SER A 98 -0.38 8.87 11.60
CA SER A 98 -1.23 8.29 10.56
C SER A 98 -0.43 7.42 9.59
N THR A 99 -1.10 6.52 8.88
CA THR A 99 -0.54 5.65 7.85
C THR A 99 0.35 6.41 6.84
N PHE A 100 -0.11 7.54 6.32
CA PHE A 100 0.68 8.40 5.43
C PHE A 100 1.88 9.06 6.13
N THR A 101 1.70 9.51 7.38
CA THR A 101 2.80 10.10 8.16
C THR A 101 3.93 9.09 8.39
N ARG A 102 3.60 7.83 8.64
CA ARG A 102 4.60 6.76 8.80
C ARG A 102 5.38 6.53 7.51
N LEU A 103 4.70 6.45 6.38
CA LEU A 103 5.35 6.33 5.08
C LEU A 103 6.30 7.51 4.82
N ALA A 104 5.86 8.74 5.06
CA ALA A 104 6.70 9.92 4.86
C ALA A 104 7.94 9.90 5.77
N LYS A 105 7.79 9.47 7.02
CA LYS A 105 8.92 9.28 7.95
C LYS A 105 9.89 8.20 7.47
N LEU A 106 9.38 7.06 6.99
CA LEU A 106 10.22 5.99 6.44
C LEU A 106 11.02 6.44 5.22
N VAL A 107 10.38 7.17 4.30
CA VAL A 107 11.06 7.74 3.13
C VAL A 107 12.15 8.73 3.56
N GLY A 108 11.84 9.67 4.45
CA GLY A 108 12.84 10.61 4.95
C GLY A 108 13.98 9.94 5.72
N PHE A 109 13.68 8.86 6.45
CA PHE A 109 14.71 8.05 7.11
C PHE A 109 15.59 7.33 6.10
N SER A 110 15.01 6.71 5.07
CA SER A 110 15.75 6.11 3.96
C SER A 110 16.66 7.11 3.24
N GLU A 111 16.16 8.33 2.99
CA GLU A 111 16.92 9.43 2.39
C GLU A 111 18.14 9.81 3.22
N SER A 112 18.02 9.83 4.54
CA SER A 112 19.14 10.16 5.44
C SER A 112 20.30 9.17 5.34
N MET A 113 20.04 7.94 4.87
CA MET A 113 21.05 6.89 4.72
C MET A 113 21.66 6.82 3.32
N ASP A 114 21.08 7.48 2.31
CA ASP A 114 21.49 7.34 0.90
C ASP A 114 22.99 7.58 0.70
N ALA A 115 23.55 8.62 1.32
CA ALA A 115 24.96 8.98 1.19
C ALA A 115 25.90 7.89 1.73
N GLY A 116 25.49 7.14 2.75
CA GLY A 116 26.27 6.04 3.30
C GLY A 116 26.12 4.74 2.50
N THR A 117 24.94 4.50 1.94
CA THR A 117 24.57 3.20 1.33
C THR A 117 24.59 3.19 -0.19
N THR A 118 24.88 4.31 -0.85
CA THR A 118 25.04 4.39 -2.32
C THR A 118 26.34 5.06 -2.75
N ASP A 119 27.24 5.29 -1.79
CA ASP A 119 28.55 5.88 -2.06
C ASP A 119 29.37 5.03 -3.05
N SER A 120 30.09 5.70 -3.94
CA SER A 120 30.93 5.06 -4.97
C SER A 120 32.00 4.13 -4.40
N SER A 121 32.40 4.33 -3.13
CA SER A 121 33.35 3.47 -2.44
C SER A 121 32.72 2.29 -1.68
N LEU A 122 31.39 2.15 -1.70
CA LEU A 122 30.66 1.11 -0.97
C LEU A 122 31.19 -0.29 -1.28
N THR A 123 31.34 -0.67 -2.55
CA THR A 123 31.86 -1.98 -2.93
C THR A 123 33.26 -2.21 -2.33
N SER A 124 34.14 -1.21 -2.36
CA SER A 124 35.48 -1.31 -1.77
C SER A 124 35.45 -1.47 -0.24
N LYS A 125 34.53 -0.78 0.43
CA LYS A 125 34.28 -0.94 1.88
C LYS A 125 33.80 -2.37 2.18
N LEU A 126 32.81 -2.86 1.43
CA LEU A 126 32.22 -4.18 1.61
C LEU A 126 33.22 -5.32 1.36
N THR A 127 34.11 -5.22 0.35
CA THR A 127 35.15 -6.23 0.09
C THR A 127 36.07 -6.44 1.28
N LYS A 128 36.30 -5.41 2.12
CA LYS A 128 37.13 -5.52 3.33
C LYS A 128 36.40 -6.18 4.51
N ILE A 129 35.07 -6.20 4.49
CA ILE A 129 34.20 -6.58 5.64
C ILE A 129 33.61 -7.99 5.46
N ILE A 130 33.37 -8.42 4.23
CA ILE A 130 32.70 -9.70 3.91
C ILE A 130 33.55 -10.94 4.22
N THR A 131 34.82 -10.77 4.58
CA THR A 131 35.70 -11.86 5.06
C THR A 131 35.49 -12.23 6.53
N THR A 132 34.62 -11.54 7.25
CA THR A 132 34.32 -11.78 8.67
C THR A 132 33.21 -12.83 8.83
N PRO A 133 33.26 -13.73 9.84
CA PRO A 133 32.19 -14.69 10.08
C PRO A 133 30.82 -14.01 10.26
N GLY A 134 29.79 -14.51 9.56
CA GLY A 134 28.42 -13.95 9.58
C GLY A 134 28.18 -12.77 8.63
N SER A 135 29.21 -12.21 8.00
CA SER A 135 29.04 -11.11 7.02
C SER A 135 28.35 -11.58 5.73
N PHE A 136 28.51 -12.84 5.33
CA PHE A 136 27.87 -13.39 4.14
C PHE A 136 26.33 -13.47 4.30
N ASP A 137 25.85 -13.92 5.45
CA ASP A 137 24.40 -13.99 5.72
C ASP A 137 23.77 -12.60 5.71
N LYS A 138 24.45 -11.60 6.29
CA LYS A 138 24.05 -10.20 6.23
C LYS A 138 24.06 -9.66 4.80
N ALA A 139 25.09 -9.99 4.01
CA ALA A 139 25.18 -9.57 2.61
C ALA A 139 24.03 -10.14 1.77
N LYS A 140 23.70 -11.42 1.97
CA LYS A 140 22.54 -12.06 1.35
C LYS A 140 21.24 -11.41 1.78
N GLN A 141 21.07 -11.13 3.07
CA GLN A 141 19.89 -10.43 3.58
C GLN A 141 19.71 -9.06 2.92
N VAL A 142 20.78 -8.26 2.84
CA VAL A 142 20.75 -6.95 2.17
C VAL A 142 20.34 -7.08 0.72
N TYR A 143 20.93 -8.03 -0.02
CA TYR A 143 20.57 -8.27 -1.41
C TYR A 143 19.10 -8.66 -1.58
N ASP A 144 18.61 -9.60 -0.79
CA ASP A 144 17.23 -10.09 -0.86
C ASP A 144 16.23 -8.96 -0.57
N HIS A 145 16.49 -8.15 0.47
CA HIS A 145 15.66 -7.01 0.85
C HIS A 145 15.71 -5.90 -0.20
N ALA A 146 16.90 -5.50 -0.67
CA ALA A 146 17.06 -4.47 -1.69
C ALA A 146 16.43 -4.87 -3.04
N SER A 147 16.55 -6.14 -3.43
CA SER A 147 15.93 -6.67 -4.66
C SER A 147 14.40 -6.69 -4.56
N THR A 148 13.88 -7.05 -3.39
CA THR A 148 12.44 -7.00 -3.10
C THR A 148 11.92 -5.57 -3.13
N ALA A 149 12.65 -4.64 -2.49
CA ALA A 149 12.33 -3.22 -2.50
C ALA A 149 12.32 -2.64 -3.92
N TYR A 150 13.32 -2.96 -4.74
CA TYR A 150 13.39 -2.55 -6.13
C TYR A 150 12.16 -3.02 -6.92
N THR A 151 11.83 -4.32 -6.84
CA THR A 151 10.76 -4.93 -7.63
C THR A 151 9.38 -4.40 -7.22
N SER A 152 9.07 -4.44 -5.93
CA SER A 152 7.78 -3.98 -5.39
C SER A 152 7.60 -2.46 -5.54
N GLY A 153 8.68 -1.69 -5.34
CA GLY A 153 8.69 -0.25 -5.49
C GLY A 153 8.46 0.16 -6.95
N ASN A 154 9.14 -0.49 -7.90
CA ASN A 154 8.97 -0.19 -9.33
C ASN A 154 7.53 -0.45 -9.79
N ASN A 155 6.94 -1.58 -9.37
CA ASN A 155 5.54 -1.90 -9.67
C ASN A 155 4.59 -0.84 -9.10
N SER A 156 4.80 -0.45 -7.84
CA SER A 156 3.94 0.52 -7.15
C SER A 156 4.05 1.92 -7.78
N VAL A 157 5.27 2.37 -8.12
CA VAL A 157 5.50 3.67 -8.77
C VAL A 157 4.90 3.71 -10.18
N SER A 158 5.03 2.62 -10.93
CA SER A 158 4.43 2.53 -12.27
C SER A 158 2.91 2.61 -12.19
N GLU A 159 2.30 1.83 -11.30
CA GLU A 159 0.84 1.81 -11.12
C GLU A 159 0.31 3.12 -10.54
N ALA A 160 1.05 3.78 -9.65
CA ALA A 160 0.65 5.04 -9.03
C ALA A 160 0.32 6.14 -10.05
N LYS A 161 1.10 6.23 -11.14
CA LYS A 161 0.88 7.21 -12.21
C LYS A 161 -0.41 6.93 -12.98
N THR A 162 -0.64 5.68 -13.35
CA THR A 162 -1.86 5.24 -14.04
C THR A 162 -3.08 5.50 -13.17
N LEU A 163 -3.02 5.04 -11.92
CA LEU A 163 -4.12 5.11 -10.99
C LEU A 163 -4.47 6.56 -10.60
N TYR A 164 -3.50 7.47 -10.57
CA TYR A 164 -3.74 8.89 -10.31
C TYR A 164 -4.71 9.46 -11.35
N THR A 165 -4.42 9.23 -12.63
CA THR A 165 -5.27 9.69 -13.74
C THR A 165 -6.64 9.02 -13.69
N GLU A 166 -6.70 7.69 -13.53
CA GLU A 166 -7.96 6.95 -13.50
C GLU A 166 -8.88 7.38 -12.35
N ILE A 167 -8.33 7.64 -11.16
CA ILE A 167 -9.12 8.15 -10.04
C ILE A 167 -9.62 9.57 -10.29
N LYS A 168 -8.77 10.45 -10.84
CA LYS A 168 -9.17 11.82 -11.18
C LYS A 168 -10.30 11.86 -12.20
N ASP A 169 -10.17 11.06 -13.26
CA ASP A 169 -11.18 10.94 -14.30
C ASP A 169 -12.48 10.35 -13.75
N PHE A 170 -12.38 9.32 -12.90
CA PHE A 170 -13.54 8.72 -12.26
C PHE A 170 -14.28 9.70 -11.35
N ILE A 171 -13.58 10.45 -10.49
CA ILE A 171 -14.21 11.43 -9.59
C ILE A 171 -14.86 12.56 -10.40
N ALA A 172 -14.22 13.03 -11.48
CA ALA A 172 -14.75 14.09 -12.33
C ALA A 172 -15.91 13.64 -13.24
N SER A 173 -16.13 12.33 -13.38
CA SER A 173 -17.15 11.79 -14.28
C SER A 173 -18.57 12.09 -13.78
N PRO A 174 -19.56 12.21 -14.69
CA PRO A 174 -20.96 12.28 -14.28
C PRO A 174 -21.45 11.03 -13.53
N SER A 175 -20.83 9.88 -13.75
CA SER A 175 -21.23 8.60 -13.15
C SER A 175 -20.81 8.46 -11.68
N SER A 176 -19.95 9.35 -11.18
CA SER A 176 -19.64 9.46 -9.76
C SER A 176 -20.76 10.15 -8.96
N LYS A 177 -21.66 10.88 -9.64
CA LYS A 177 -22.78 11.58 -9.01
C LYS A 177 -23.76 10.57 -8.41
N GLY A 178 -23.94 10.63 -7.10
CA GLY A 178 -24.82 9.69 -6.36
C GLY A 178 -24.07 8.56 -5.65
N LEU A 179 -22.75 8.47 -5.80
CA LEU A 179 -21.93 7.57 -4.99
C LEU A 179 -21.75 8.11 -3.57
N SER A 180 -21.42 7.21 -2.64
CA SER A 180 -21.19 7.60 -1.24
C SER A 180 -20.05 8.60 -1.11
N GLU A 181 -20.24 9.64 -0.30
CA GLU A 181 -19.20 10.63 0.00
C GLU A 181 -17.95 9.99 0.61
N THR A 182 -18.10 8.92 1.39
CA THR A 182 -16.97 8.16 1.96
C THR A 182 -16.09 7.54 0.89
N LEU A 183 -16.68 6.95 -0.16
CA LEU A 183 -15.92 6.38 -1.28
C LEU A 183 -15.19 7.48 -2.06
N LEU A 184 -15.90 8.55 -2.41
CA LEU A 184 -15.33 9.66 -3.20
C LEU A 184 -14.24 10.41 -2.43
N SER A 185 -14.43 10.64 -1.13
CA SER A 185 -13.41 11.26 -0.27
C SER A 185 -12.21 10.34 -0.01
N GLY A 186 -12.42 9.03 0.05
CA GLY A 186 -11.34 8.04 0.14
C GLY A 186 -10.46 8.07 -1.11
N LEU A 187 -11.08 7.98 -2.30
CA LEU A 187 -10.39 8.10 -3.59
C LEU A 187 -9.73 9.47 -3.76
N GLY A 188 -10.42 10.55 -3.39
CA GLY A 188 -9.90 11.91 -3.42
C GLY A 188 -8.63 12.06 -2.57
N ASN A 189 -8.71 11.73 -1.28
CA ASN A 189 -7.54 11.77 -0.38
C ASN A 189 -6.37 10.95 -0.91
N TYR A 190 -6.64 9.77 -1.48
CA TYR A 190 -5.60 8.91 -2.03
C TYR A 190 -4.91 9.55 -3.24
N SER A 191 -5.71 10.05 -4.20
CA SER A 191 -5.19 10.72 -5.40
C SER A 191 -4.53 12.07 -5.12
N ASP A 192 -4.93 12.79 -4.07
CA ASP A 192 -4.39 14.12 -3.78
C ASP A 192 -3.13 14.11 -2.92
N LYS A 193 -2.93 13.05 -2.12
CA LYS A 193 -1.85 13.02 -1.12
C LYS A 193 -0.91 11.85 -1.34
N ILE A 194 -1.45 10.64 -1.42
CA ILE A 194 -0.65 9.42 -1.39
C ILE A 194 -0.02 9.17 -2.75
N LEU A 195 -0.80 9.20 -3.84
CA LEU A 195 -0.26 8.97 -5.18
C LEU A 195 0.80 9.99 -5.59
N PRO A 196 0.60 11.31 -5.42
CA PRO A 196 1.62 12.30 -5.74
C PRO A 196 2.91 12.07 -4.95
N PHE A 197 2.80 11.75 -3.66
CA PHE A 197 3.95 11.43 -2.83
C PHE A 197 4.75 10.23 -3.35
N ILE A 198 4.07 9.14 -3.74
CA ILE A 198 4.73 7.96 -4.34
C ILE A 198 5.36 8.29 -5.69
N ILE A 199 4.68 9.08 -6.52
CA ILE A 199 5.16 9.48 -7.85
C ILE A 199 6.42 10.35 -7.74
N GLU A 200 6.46 11.24 -6.75
CA GLU A 200 7.57 12.17 -6.52
C GLU A 200 8.78 11.46 -5.89
N ASN A 201 8.57 10.71 -4.82
CA ASN A 201 9.66 10.15 -4.01
C ASN A 201 10.07 8.74 -4.43
N GLY A 202 9.14 7.97 -4.99
CA GLY A 202 9.34 6.56 -5.30
C GLY A 202 10.45 6.27 -6.32
N PRO A 203 10.61 7.03 -7.43
CA PRO A 203 11.70 6.78 -8.38
C PRO A 203 13.10 6.82 -7.74
N ALA A 204 13.33 7.73 -6.80
CA ALA A 204 14.59 7.82 -6.08
C ALA A 204 14.80 6.60 -5.17
N ARG A 205 13.79 6.21 -4.40
CA ARG A 205 13.85 5.01 -3.54
C ARG A 205 14.12 3.73 -4.34
N VAL A 206 13.44 3.54 -5.47
CA VAL A 206 13.66 2.40 -6.38
C VAL A 206 15.08 2.38 -6.92
N LYS A 207 15.63 3.54 -7.27
CA LYS A 207 17.03 3.65 -7.73
C LYS A 207 18.02 3.28 -6.62
N THR A 208 17.82 3.78 -5.40
CA THR A 208 18.66 3.43 -4.24
C THR A 208 18.63 1.91 -4.00
N ALA A 209 17.44 1.30 -4.02
CA ALA A 209 17.28 -0.15 -3.85
C ALA A 209 18.06 -0.95 -4.91
N ALA A 210 17.97 -0.53 -6.19
CA ALA A 210 18.73 -1.17 -7.27
C ALA A 210 20.24 -1.05 -7.07
N GLN A 211 20.74 0.13 -6.68
CA GLN A 211 22.16 0.36 -6.44
C GLN A 211 22.71 -0.50 -5.30
N ILE A 212 21.95 -0.65 -4.21
CA ILE A 212 22.33 -1.51 -3.09
C ILE A 212 22.32 -2.99 -3.54
N ALA A 213 21.28 -3.44 -4.23
CA ALA A 213 21.21 -4.81 -4.73
C ALA A 213 22.40 -5.13 -5.65
N ASP A 214 22.74 -4.23 -6.59
CA ASP A 214 23.87 -4.40 -7.49
C ASP A 214 25.21 -4.44 -6.74
N ALA A 215 25.39 -3.60 -5.71
CA ALA A 215 26.60 -3.60 -4.90
C ALA A 215 26.80 -4.94 -4.17
N PHE A 216 25.72 -5.52 -3.64
CA PHE A 216 25.78 -6.77 -2.88
C PHE A 216 25.79 -8.03 -3.75
N LYS A 217 25.26 -7.96 -4.98
CA LYS A 217 25.28 -9.07 -5.96
C LYS A 217 26.69 -9.57 -6.26
N GLY A 218 27.70 -8.70 -6.21
CA GLY A 218 29.10 -9.07 -6.45
C GLY A 218 29.73 -9.96 -5.36
N PHE A 219 29.02 -10.23 -4.27
CA PHE A 219 29.50 -11.01 -3.13
C PHE A 219 28.71 -12.31 -2.89
N LEU A 220 27.72 -12.61 -3.73
CA LEU A 220 26.89 -13.82 -3.69
C LEU A 220 27.26 -14.77 -4.83
#